data_AF-A0A951Q2S0-F1
#
_entry.id   AF-A0A951Q2S0-F1
#
_cell.length_a   1.000
_cell.length_b   1.000
_cell.length_c   1.000
_cell.angle_alpha   90.00
_cell.angle_beta   90.00
_cell.angle_gamma   90.00
#
_symmetry.space_group_name_H-M   'P 1'
#
loop_
_entity.id
_entity.type
_entity.pdbx_description
1 polymer ?
#
loop_
_entity_poly.entity_id
_entity_poly.type
_entity_poly.pdbx_seq_one_letter_code
_entity_poly.pdbx_strand_id
1 'polypeptide(L)'
;MAIFNGTEGNDTLNGLTSKDVLYGNAGNDALYGNAGNDTLDGGTGNDTLKGGKGNDTYIVDSTKDVASEDNCSGGIDTVKSSVDWTLGNHFENLILIGTTAVKGYGNKLSNIITGNSIGNELRGGDGHDTLKGLLGSDTLNGGAGNDKLYGGEDDDYLSDSEGNNSLYGEEGNDSLNVDFSLGNNLLEGGSGVNSLSASHSVGNNILIGGAEGDSFYISGSSGNNTLNGGGSPDDGIDYYVISDSSGNNVVNGGDGIDRILAYRVTGANTLNGGNGDDYYYISTPSNAPSDLVTQTVDGGTGKDYLAVNYSNYATEGITSTFNPITNEGLIVSGTNQVSYSNIEELSIFGTPYDDNLVGGNGDDGLYADNAGNDTLSGGAGNDYLSAYFNSGNKTLNGGDGNDFITGSSSNDTLDGGNDDDYLFGAGGNDIVIGGSGNDSLLGDSGIDSLTGGSGNDILIGGSGNDSLTGESGNDIFAFDSYNEGVDTIGDFNPADDRIQVSSTGFGGGLSIGSLLTSQFTIGTAATTSDQRFIYSSRTGALYFDQDGSAGGFTKVQFAQLSSGLSLSASNFDIVLSLG
;
A
#
# COMPACT_ATOMS: atom_id res chain seq x y z
N MET A 1 -48.76 6.04 -45.70
CA MET A 1 -49.26 5.78 -44.35
C MET A 1 -50.69 5.32 -44.42
N ALA A 2 -50.84 4.05 -44.76
CA ALA A 2 -52.03 3.29 -44.44
C ALA A 2 -51.90 2.72 -43.03
N ILE A 3 -53.04 2.46 -42.39
CA ILE A 3 -53.13 1.78 -41.10
C ILE A 3 -54.00 0.54 -41.31
N PHE A 4 -53.47 -0.62 -40.96
CA PHE A 4 -54.16 -1.91 -41.02
C PHE A 4 -54.36 -2.41 -39.59
N ASN A 5 -55.59 -2.81 -39.26
CA ASN A 5 -55.92 -3.35 -37.95
C ASN A 5 -56.49 -4.75 -38.14
N GLY A 6 -55.91 -5.71 -37.44
CA GLY A 6 -56.45 -7.05 -37.22
C GLY A 6 -57.63 -7.03 -36.26
N THR A 7 -58.00 -8.22 -35.86
CA THR A 7 -59.12 -8.57 -34.99
C THR A 7 -58.59 -9.20 -33.69
N GLU A 8 -59.43 -9.92 -32.95
CA GLU A 8 -58.99 -10.69 -31.78
C GLU A 8 -58.61 -12.14 -32.14
N GLY A 9 -58.55 -12.49 -33.42
CA GLY A 9 -58.17 -13.82 -33.89
C GLY A 9 -57.05 -13.76 -34.92
N ASN A 10 -56.56 -14.92 -35.34
CA ASN A 10 -55.41 -15.01 -36.25
C ASN A 10 -55.67 -14.33 -37.61
N ASP A 11 -54.94 -13.26 -37.87
CA ASP A 11 -55.05 -12.41 -39.03
C ASP A 11 -53.85 -12.51 -39.97
N THR A 12 -54.05 -12.06 -41.21
CA THR A 12 -52.98 -11.89 -42.19
C THR A 12 -53.08 -10.51 -42.80
N LEU A 13 -52.17 -9.61 -42.39
CA LEU A 13 -52.16 -8.21 -42.80
C LEU A 13 -51.04 -7.98 -43.82
N ASN A 14 -51.37 -7.31 -44.92
CA ASN A 14 -50.43 -6.99 -45.99
C ASN A 14 -50.41 -5.48 -46.21
N GLY A 15 -49.27 -4.86 -45.95
CA GLY A 15 -48.94 -3.48 -46.25
C GLY A 15 -48.81 -3.23 -47.75
N LEU A 16 -48.58 -1.96 -48.08
CA LEU A 16 -48.41 -1.44 -49.43
C LEU A 16 -46.93 -1.15 -49.69
N THR A 17 -46.62 -0.33 -50.70
CA THR A 17 -45.24 0.09 -51.01
C THR A 17 -44.87 1.43 -50.36
N SER A 18 -45.65 1.89 -49.39
CA SER A 18 -45.45 3.15 -48.67
C SER A 18 -45.32 2.84 -47.19
N LYS A 19 -44.71 3.72 -46.38
CA LYS A 19 -44.75 3.61 -44.91
C LYS A 19 -46.15 3.30 -44.43
N ASP A 20 -46.32 2.21 -43.68
CA ASP A 20 -47.58 1.71 -43.14
C ASP A 20 -47.47 1.35 -41.64
N VAL A 21 -48.61 1.16 -41.00
CA VAL A 21 -48.70 0.66 -39.61
C VAL A 21 -49.68 -0.51 -39.57
N LEU A 22 -49.22 -1.66 -39.12
CA LEU A 22 -49.99 -2.90 -39.04
C LEU A 22 -50.11 -3.30 -37.57
N TYR A 23 -51.34 -3.47 -37.07
CA TYR A 23 -51.64 -3.95 -35.72
C TYR A 23 -52.33 -5.32 -35.79
N GLY A 24 -51.69 -6.37 -35.26
CA GLY A 24 -52.30 -7.70 -35.13
C GLY A 24 -53.41 -7.72 -34.07
N ASN A 25 -53.12 -7.13 -32.91
CA ASN A 25 -53.92 -7.08 -31.68
C ASN A 25 -53.86 -8.37 -30.87
N ALA A 26 -54.79 -9.31 -31.07
CA ALA A 26 -54.76 -10.56 -30.33
C ALA A 26 -54.92 -11.72 -31.31
N GLY A 27 -54.18 -12.80 -31.12
CA GLY A 27 -54.19 -13.92 -32.05
C GLY A 27 -52.77 -14.40 -32.33
N ASN A 28 -52.60 -15.32 -33.29
CA ASN A 28 -51.30 -15.58 -33.88
C ASN A 28 -51.34 -15.03 -35.32
N ASP A 29 -50.79 -13.86 -35.52
CA ASP A 29 -50.97 -13.03 -36.70
C ASP A 29 -49.76 -13.09 -37.65
N ALA A 30 -49.99 -12.82 -38.93
CA ALA A 30 -48.94 -12.68 -39.93
C ALA A 30 -48.99 -11.28 -40.55
N LEU A 31 -47.98 -10.46 -40.27
CA LEU A 31 -47.88 -9.07 -40.73
C LEU A 31 -46.76 -8.94 -41.76
N TYR A 32 -47.10 -8.41 -42.94
CA TYR A 32 -46.17 -8.18 -44.05
C TYR A 32 -46.13 -6.69 -44.42
N GLY A 33 -45.04 -5.97 -44.12
CA GLY A 33 -44.87 -4.54 -44.45
C GLY A 33 -44.71 -4.28 -45.95
N ASN A 34 -43.94 -5.14 -46.62
CA ASN A 34 -43.51 -5.05 -48.02
C ASN A 34 -42.42 -4.01 -48.26
N ALA A 35 -42.77 -2.78 -48.65
CA ALA A 35 -41.78 -1.74 -48.90
C ALA A 35 -42.26 -0.45 -48.27
N GLY A 36 -41.38 0.30 -47.64
CA GLY A 36 -41.77 1.42 -46.82
C GLY A 36 -40.93 1.45 -45.55
N ASN A 37 -41.21 2.42 -44.68
CA ASN A 37 -40.65 2.38 -43.33
C ASN A 37 -41.82 2.06 -42.41
N ASP A 38 -42.07 0.78 -42.25
CA ASP A 38 -43.30 0.23 -41.71
C ASP A 38 -43.19 0.01 -40.20
N THR A 39 -44.33 -0.03 -39.52
CA THR A 39 -44.40 -0.42 -38.11
C THR A 39 -45.33 -1.62 -37.99
N LEU A 40 -44.80 -2.74 -37.53
CA LEU A 40 -45.50 -4.00 -37.36
C LEU A 40 -45.61 -4.30 -35.88
N ASP A 41 -46.82 -4.24 -35.34
CA ASP A 41 -47.14 -4.54 -33.95
C ASP A 41 -47.97 -5.82 -33.90
N GLY A 42 -47.37 -6.92 -33.45
CA GLY A 42 -48.06 -8.21 -33.33
C GLY A 42 -49.21 -8.15 -32.33
N GLY A 43 -49.03 -7.39 -31.25
CA GLY A 43 -49.88 -7.49 -30.07
C GLY A 43 -49.70 -8.85 -29.39
N THR A 44 -50.71 -9.28 -28.64
CA THR A 44 -50.61 -10.51 -27.84
C THR A 44 -50.74 -11.73 -28.72
N GLY A 45 -49.79 -12.66 -28.64
CA GLY A 45 -49.82 -13.74 -29.61
C GLY A 45 -48.57 -14.58 -29.69
N ASN A 46 -48.49 -15.35 -30.77
CA ASN A 46 -47.21 -15.77 -31.32
C ASN A 46 -47.25 -15.40 -32.80
N ASP A 47 -46.65 -14.27 -33.12
CA ASP A 47 -46.86 -13.59 -34.38
C ASP A 47 -45.68 -13.79 -35.34
N THR A 48 -45.94 -13.61 -36.63
CA THR A 48 -44.91 -13.59 -37.68
C THR A 48 -44.88 -12.21 -38.29
N LEU A 49 -43.79 -11.49 -38.11
CA LEU A 49 -43.60 -10.12 -38.56
C LEU A 49 -42.52 -10.07 -39.65
N LYS A 50 -42.86 -9.53 -40.83
CA LYS A 50 -41.93 -9.35 -41.94
C LYS A 50 -42.07 -7.96 -42.55
N GLY A 51 -41.10 -7.08 -42.29
CA GLY A 51 -41.06 -5.68 -42.71
C GLY A 51 -40.77 -5.54 -44.20
N GLY A 52 -39.61 -6.01 -44.66
CA GLY A 52 -39.29 -6.08 -46.08
C GLY A 52 -38.23 -5.06 -46.50
N LYS A 53 -38.59 -4.02 -47.27
CA LYS A 53 -37.63 -3.00 -47.74
C LYS A 53 -37.89 -1.67 -47.07
N GLY A 54 -36.82 -1.04 -46.59
CA GLY A 54 -36.85 0.27 -45.94
C GLY A 54 -36.50 0.12 -44.47
N ASN A 55 -36.74 1.15 -43.66
CA ASN A 55 -36.41 1.10 -42.22
C ASN A 55 -37.66 0.76 -41.43
N ASP A 56 -37.78 -0.50 -41.04
CA ASP A 56 -38.96 -1.07 -40.42
C ASP A 56 -38.82 -1.15 -38.88
N THR A 57 -39.96 -1.15 -38.19
CA THR A 57 -40.04 -1.29 -36.73
C THR A 57 -40.95 -2.45 -36.37
N TYR A 58 -40.44 -3.37 -35.56
CA TYR A 58 -41.13 -4.57 -35.11
C TYR A 58 -41.42 -4.44 -33.62
N ILE A 59 -42.65 -4.63 -33.19
CA ILE A 59 -43.03 -4.64 -31.77
C ILE A 59 -43.42 -6.07 -31.43
N VAL A 60 -42.67 -6.66 -30.50
CA VAL A 60 -42.82 -8.06 -30.06
C VAL A 60 -43.06 -8.12 -28.56
N ASP A 61 -44.03 -8.94 -28.16
CA ASP A 61 -44.45 -9.08 -26.75
C ASP A 61 -44.40 -10.52 -26.24
N SER A 62 -44.05 -11.46 -27.12
CA SER A 62 -43.99 -12.89 -26.83
C SER A 62 -42.65 -13.46 -27.29
N THR A 63 -42.03 -14.30 -26.44
CA THR A 63 -40.76 -14.98 -26.77
C THR A 63 -40.88 -15.99 -27.91
N LYS A 64 -42.09 -16.17 -28.44
CA LYS A 64 -42.42 -17.05 -29.57
C LYS A 64 -42.78 -16.28 -30.83
N ASP A 65 -42.77 -14.94 -30.79
CA ASP A 65 -42.87 -14.13 -31.99
C ASP A 65 -41.67 -14.38 -32.89
N VAL A 66 -41.88 -14.24 -34.20
CA VAL A 66 -40.86 -14.41 -35.24
C VAL A 66 -40.79 -13.14 -36.06
N ALA A 67 -39.76 -12.33 -35.85
CA ALA A 67 -39.43 -11.22 -36.73
C ALA A 67 -38.40 -11.65 -37.79
N SER A 68 -38.61 -11.27 -39.04
CA SER A 68 -37.70 -11.60 -40.14
C SER A 68 -37.53 -10.45 -41.11
N GLU A 69 -36.28 -10.21 -41.53
CA GLU A 69 -35.92 -9.29 -42.60
C GLU A 69 -35.55 -9.98 -43.91
N ASP A 70 -35.79 -9.31 -45.05
CA ASP A 70 -35.38 -9.80 -46.37
C ASP A 70 -33.96 -9.35 -46.75
N ASN A 71 -33.15 -10.27 -47.31
CA ASN A 71 -31.73 -10.05 -47.68
C ASN A 71 -31.47 -9.04 -48.85
N CYS A 72 -32.39 -8.14 -49.20
CA CYS A 72 -32.29 -7.33 -50.41
C CYS A 72 -32.27 -5.81 -50.15
N SER A 73 -31.05 -5.26 -50.05
CA SER A 73 -30.72 -3.84 -50.24
C SER A 73 -31.61 -2.82 -49.51
N GLY A 74 -31.30 -2.60 -48.23
CA GLY A 74 -31.42 -1.30 -47.56
C GLY A 74 -32.55 -1.18 -46.55
N GLY A 75 -32.14 -0.94 -45.30
CA GLY A 75 -32.94 -0.65 -44.12
C GLY A 75 -32.00 -0.36 -42.95
N ILE A 76 -32.49 0.29 -41.91
CA ILE A 76 -31.91 0.23 -40.55
C ILE A 76 -33.10 -0.15 -39.69
N ASP A 77 -33.14 -1.43 -39.34
CA ASP A 77 -34.36 -2.05 -38.83
C ASP A 77 -34.30 -2.19 -37.31
N THR A 78 -35.45 -1.99 -36.68
CA THR A 78 -35.54 -1.87 -35.22
C THR A 78 -36.53 -2.86 -34.65
N VAL A 79 -36.08 -3.72 -33.74
CA VAL A 79 -36.97 -4.49 -32.89
C VAL A 79 -37.18 -3.73 -31.57
N LYS A 80 -38.45 -3.58 -31.18
CA LYS A 80 -38.88 -3.12 -29.85
C LYS A 80 -39.47 -4.30 -29.11
N SER A 81 -38.84 -4.74 -28.04
CA SER A 81 -39.24 -5.95 -27.33
C SER A 81 -39.66 -5.65 -25.89
N SER A 82 -40.79 -6.20 -25.44
CA SER A 82 -41.14 -6.23 -24.01
C SER A 82 -40.76 -7.54 -23.31
N VAL A 83 -40.07 -8.44 -24.02
CA VAL A 83 -39.58 -9.75 -23.55
C VAL A 83 -38.11 -9.93 -23.91
N ASP A 84 -37.48 -10.99 -23.42
CA ASP A 84 -36.13 -11.39 -23.87
C ASP A 84 -36.08 -11.55 -25.38
N TRP A 85 -35.07 -10.97 -26.03
CA TRP A 85 -34.96 -10.97 -27.48
C TRP A 85 -33.53 -11.16 -27.99
N THR A 86 -33.40 -11.90 -29.09
CA THR A 86 -32.16 -12.04 -29.87
C THR A 86 -32.41 -11.54 -31.28
N LEU A 87 -31.61 -10.59 -31.74
CA LEU A 87 -31.69 -10.09 -33.11
C LEU A 87 -31.38 -11.21 -34.10
N GLY A 88 -32.30 -11.42 -35.05
CA GLY A 88 -32.05 -12.25 -36.23
C GLY A 88 -31.05 -11.59 -37.17
N ASN A 89 -30.71 -12.26 -38.28
CA ASN A 89 -29.85 -11.67 -39.30
C ASN A 89 -30.47 -10.39 -39.89
N HIS A 90 -29.62 -9.42 -40.25
CA HIS A 90 -30.00 -8.15 -40.90
C HIS A 90 -30.75 -7.15 -40.03
N PHE A 91 -30.89 -7.39 -38.73
CA PHE A 91 -31.38 -6.37 -37.81
C PHE A 91 -30.20 -5.59 -37.22
N GLU A 92 -30.31 -4.26 -37.20
CA GLU A 92 -29.31 -3.37 -36.63
C GLU A 92 -29.65 -2.94 -35.20
N ASN A 93 -30.93 -2.68 -34.89
CA ASN A 93 -31.30 -2.07 -33.60
C ASN A 93 -32.23 -2.94 -32.76
N LEU A 94 -31.99 -2.94 -31.45
CA LEU A 94 -32.89 -3.49 -30.43
C LEU A 94 -33.17 -2.42 -29.36
N ILE A 95 -34.44 -2.22 -29.01
CA ILE A 95 -34.88 -1.37 -27.90
C ILE A 95 -35.76 -2.19 -26.97
N LEU A 96 -35.38 -2.31 -25.71
CA LEU A 96 -36.19 -2.97 -24.70
C LEU A 96 -37.22 -1.97 -24.16
N ILE A 97 -38.51 -2.32 -24.25
CA ILE A 97 -39.64 -1.46 -23.88
C ILE A 97 -40.51 -2.07 -22.76
N GLY A 98 -40.10 -3.22 -22.23
CA GLY A 98 -40.80 -3.90 -21.14
C GLY A 98 -40.69 -3.13 -19.82
N THR A 99 -41.53 -3.51 -18.85
CA THR A 99 -41.51 -2.94 -17.48
C THR A 99 -40.83 -3.88 -16.47
N THR A 100 -40.13 -4.90 -16.96
CA THR A 100 -39.39 -5.89 -16.17
C THR A 100 -37.99 -6.03 -16.75
N ALA A 101 -37.07 -6.57 -15.95
CA ALA A 101 -35.74 -6.97 -16.42
C ALA A 101 -35.89 -7.95 -17.59
N VAL A 102 -35.28 -7.61 -18.72
CA VAL A 102 -35.29 -8.43 -19.95
C VAL A 102 -33.90 -8.44 -20.57
N LYS A 103 -33.65 -9.44 -21.40
CA LYS A 103 -32.36 -9.64 -22.06
C LYS A 103 -32.39 -9.18 -23.51
N GLY A 104 -31.32 -8.55 -23.96
CA GLY A 104 -31.14 -8.11 -25.33
C GLY A 104 -29.85 -8.65 -25.93
N TYR A 105 -29.95 -9.44 -27.00
CA TYR A 105 -28.79 -10.00 -27.68
C TYR A 105 -28.74 -9.53 -29.13
N GLY A 106 -27.58 -9.04 -29.57
CA GLY A 106 -27.31 -8.69 -30.95
C GLY A 106 -26.97 -9.90 -31.82
N ASN A 107 -26.32 -9.63 -32.94
CA ASN A 107 -26.01 -10.60 -33.98
C ASN A 107 -24.54 -10.46 -34.46
N LYS A 108 -24.30 -10.50 -35.77
CA LYS A 108 -22.96 -10.38 -36.37
C LYS A 108 -22.67 -9.01 -36.98
N LEU A 109 -23.64 -8.12 -36.91
CA LEU A 109 -23.59 -6.77 -37.44
C LEU A 109 -23.26 -5.82 -36.30
N SER A 110 -22.83 -4.62 -36.66
CA SER A 110 -22.76 -3.50 -35.72
C SER A 110 -24.17 -3.13 -35.23
N ASN A 111 -24.50 -3.58 -34.03
CA ASN A 111 -25.80 -3.41 -33.42
C ASN A 111 -25.86 -2.20 -32.49
N ILE A 112 -27.03 -1.55 -32.43
CA ILE A 112 -27.36 -0.60 -31.36
C ILE A 112 -28.42 -1.23 -30.47
N ILE A 113 -28.06 -1.53 -29.23
CA ILE A 113 -28.94 -2.16 -28.25
C ILE A 113 -29.17 -1.17 -27.11
N THR A 114 -30.44 -0.84 -26.85
CA THR A 114 -30.84 0.06 -25.76
C THR A 114 -31.73 -0.70 -24.78
N GLY A 115 -31.35 -0.70 -23.50
CA GLY A 115 -32.10 -1.24 -22.38
C GLY A 115 -33.37 -0.45 -22.05
N ASN A 116 -34.07 -0.90 -21.02
CA ASN A 116 -35.17 -0.19 -20.37
C ASN A 116 -34.70 0.36 -19.02
N SER A 117 -35.61 0.97 -18.26
CA SER A 117 -35.27 1.59 -16.96
C SER A 117 -35.15 0.59 -15.79
N ILE A 118 -34.80 -0.67 -16.07
CA ILE A 118 -34.66 -1.76 -15.11
C ILE A 118 -33.39 -2.49 -15.50
N GLY A 119 -32.63 -3.02 -14.54
CA GLY A 119 -31.45 -3.81 -14.83
C GLY A 119 -31.67 -4.91 -15.89
N ASN A 120 -30.88 -4.85 -16.96
CA ASN A 120 -30.93 -5.68 -18.16
C ASN A 120 -29.62 -6.45 -18.36
N GLU A 121 -29.69 -7.49 -19.19
CA GLU A 121 -28.49 -8.18 -19.69
C GLU A 121 -28.40 -7.94 -21.19
N LEU A 122 -27.40 -7.17 -21.63
CA LEU A 122 -27.18 -6.79 -23.02
C LEU A 122 -25.89 -7.41 -23.56
N ARG A 123 -25.95 -8.07 -24.72
CA ARG A 123 -24.76 -8.57 -25.42
C ARG A 123 -24.74 -8.18 -26.89
N GLY A 124 -23.64 -7.60 -27.38
CA GLY A 124 -23.47 -7.14 -28.76
C GLY A 124 -23.34 -8.30 -29.74
N GLY A 125 -22.37 -9.18 -29.51
CA GLY A 125 -22.11 -10.34 -30.38
C GLY A 125 -20.83 -10.15 -31.19
N ASP A 126 -20.86 -10.42 -32.49
CA ASP A 126 -19.78 -9.97 -33.37
C ASP A 126 -20.22 -8.62 -33.96
N GLY A 127 -19.33 -7.65 -34.14
CA GLY A 127 -19.75 -6.38 -34.72
C GLY A 127 -18.91 -5.20 -34.25
N HIS A 128 -19.49 -4.01 -34.32
CA HIS A 128 -18.97 -2.82 -33.66
C HIS A 128 -20.17 -2.23 -32.98
N ASP A 129 -20.44 -2.72 -31.79
CA ASP A 129 -21.72 -2.61 -31.14
C ASP A 129 -21.77 -1.37 -30.25
N THR A 130 -22.98 -0.87 -30.04
CA THR A 130 -23.26 0.19 -29.07
C THR A 130 -24.36 -0.29 -28.15
N LEU A 131 -24.00 -0.51 -26.89
CA LEU A 131 -24.90 -0.98 -25.84
C LEU A 131 -25.16 0.16 -24.86
N LYS A 132 -26.42 0.35 -24.47
CA LYS A 132 -26.83 1.40 -23.52
C LYS A 132 -27.76 0.79 -22.47
N GLY A 133 -27.35 0.78 -21.21
CA GLY A 133 -28.15 0.29 -20.09
C GLY A 133 -29.32 1.20 -19.74
N LEU A 134 -29.01 2.48 -19.51
CA LEU A 134 -29.91 3.58 -19.10
C LEU A 134 -30.08 3.72 -17.59
N LEU A 135 -31.12 3.13 -17.00
CA LEU A 135 -31.33 3.20 -15.54
C LEU A 135 -31.39 1.78 -15.00
N GLY A 136 -30.91 1.60 -13.78
CA GLY A 136 -30.96 0.35 -13.05
C GLY A 136 -29.81 -0.57 -13.41
N SER A 137 -29.27 -1.26 -12.41
CA SER A 137 -28.06 -2.09 -12.54
C SER A 137 -28.07 -3.11 -13.69
N ASP A 138 -27.33 -2.79 -14.72
CA ASP A 138 -27.22 -3.48 -15.99
C ASP A 138 -25.96 -4.35 -16.10
N THR A 139 -25.98 -5.31 -17.02
CA THR A 139 -24.83 -6.13 -17.40
C THR A 139 -24.64 -6.05 -18.91
N LEU A 140 -23.56 -5.41 -19.36
CA LEU A 140 -23.24 -5.16 -20.77
C LEU A 140 -21.98 -5.93 -21.19
N ASN A 141 -22.06 -6.60 -22.34
CA ASN A 141 -20.91 -7.26 -22.96
C ASN A 141 -20.86 -6.94 -24.47
N GLY A 142 -19.81 -6.27 -24.96
CA GLY A 142 -19.72 -5.90 -26.37
C GLY A 142 -19.51 -7.12 -27.26
N GLY A 143 -18.41 -7.84 -27.03
CA GLY A 143 -18.15 -9.11 -27.67
C GLY A 143 -16.95 -9.02 -28.60
N ALA A 144 -17.14 -9.34 -29.88
CA ALA A 144 -16.07 -9.29 -30.86
C ALA A 144 -16.15 -8.00 -31.68
N GLY A 145 -15.16 -7.12 -31.51
CA GLY A 145 -14.94 -5.96 -32.36
C GLY A 145 -14.69 -4.70 -31.55
N ASN A 146 -14.92 -3.52 -32.11
CA ASN A 146 -14.67 -2.26 -31.41
C ASN A 146 -16.02 -1.75 -30.89
N ASP A 147 -16.27 -2.00 -29.61
CA ASP A 147 -17.57 -1.81 -29.00
C ASP A 147 -17.60 -0.58 -28.09
N LYS A 148 -18.80 -0.04 -27.92
CA LYS A 148 -19.09 1.07 -27.01
C LYS A 148 -20.18 0.67 -26.03
N LEU A 149 -19.87 0.68 -24.75
CA LEU A 149 -20.79 0.30 -23.68
C LEU A 149 -21.01 1.52 -22.80
N TYR A 150 -22.26 1.86 -22.56
CA TYR A 150 -22.68 2.93 -21.63
C TYR A 150 -23.57 2.28 -20.58
N GLY A 151 -23.13 2.28 -19.32
CA GLY A 151 -23.89 1.78 -18.17
C GLY A 151 -25.15 2.62 -17.98
N GLY A 152 -24.96 3.85 -17.50
CA GLY A 152 -26.04 4.80 -17.28
C GLY A 152 -26.09 5.24 -15.83
N GLU A 153 -27.28 5.28 -15.24
CA GLU A 153 -27.45 5.47 -13.80
C GLU A 153 -27.55 4.11 -13.09
N ASP A 154 -27.11 4.08 -11.82
CA ASP A 154 -27.05 2.92 -10.93
C ASP A 154 -25.83 2.01 -11.18
N ASP A 155 -25.58 1.05 -10.28
CA ASP A 155 -24.35 0.25 -10.30
C ASP A 155 -24.36 -0.79 -11.45
N ASP A 156 -23.46 -0.65 -12.43
CA ASP A 156 -23.40 -1.46 -13.64
C ASP A 156 -22.17 -2.37 -13.75
N TYR A 157 -22.30 -3.41 -14.58
CA TYR A 157 -21.18 -4.28 -14.97
C TYR A 157 -20.96 -4.24 -16.48
N LEU A 158 -19.80 -3.74 -16.92
CA LEU A 158 -19.43 -3.63 -18.32
C LEU A 158 -18.20 -4.49 -18.60
N SER A 159 -18.24 -5.31 -19.65
CA SER A 159 -17.08 -6.11 -20.05
C SER A 159 -16.84 -6.25 -21.55
N ASP A 160 -15.56 -6.33 -21.92
CA ASP A 160 -15.13 -6.67 -23.27
C ASP A 160 -13.76 -7.35 -23.29
N SER A 161 -13.37 -8.03 -24.38
CA SER A 161 -12.08 -8.70 -24.49
C SER A 161 -11.47 -8.72 -25.90
N GLU A 162 -12.21 -8.33 -26.94
CA GLU A 162 -11.68 -8.29 -28.31
C GLU A 162 -11.80 -6.87 -28.88
N GLY A 163 -10.84 -6.46 -29.72
CA GLY A 163 -10.85 -5.13 -30.33
C GLY A 163 -10.50 -3.99 -29.38
N ASN A 164 -10.73 -2.75 -29.85
CA ASN A 164 -10.46 -1.52 -29.12
C ASN A 164 -11.78 -0.95 -28.62
N ASN A 165 -12.04 -1.10 -27.32
CA ASN A 165 -13.34 -0.83 -26.74
C ASN A 165 -13.37 0.46 -25.92
N SER A 166 -14.56 1.00 -25.74
CA SER A 166 -14.82 2.12 -24.84
C SER A 166 -15.97 1.77 -23.90
N LEU A 167 -15.67 1.69 -22.62
CA LEU A 167 -16.62 1.40 -21.55
C LEU A 167 -16.79 2.67 -20.72
N TYR A 168 -18.03 3.10 -20.53
CA TYR A 168 -18.41 4.27 -19.74
C TYR A 168 -19.41 3.82 -18.68
N GLY A 169 -19.05 3.90 -17.39
CA GLY A 169 -19.94 3.61 -16.27
C GLY A 169 -21.05 4.67 -16.17
N GLU A 170 -20.65 5.94 -16.17
CA GLU A 170 -21.49 7.14 -16.02
C GLU A 170 -21.82 7.45 -14.54
N GLU A 171 -23.02 7.17 -14.03
CA GLU A 171 -23.40 7.43 -12.64
C GLU A 171 -23.62 6.14 -11.86
N GLY A 172 -22.80 5.82 -10.87
CA GLY A 172 -22.99 4.60 -10.09
C GLY A 172 -21.69 4.05 -9.55
N ASN A 173 -21.74 2.94 -8.81
CA ASN A 173 -20.54 2.20 -8.46
C ASN A 173 -20.32 1.11 -9.50
N ASP A 174 -19.59 1.43 -10.55
CA ASP A 174 -19.51 0.58 -11.73
C ASP A 174 -18.31 -0.37 -11.72
N SER A 175 -18.44 -1.50 -12.41
CA SER A 175 -17.36 -2.45 -12.65
C SER A 175 -17.09 -2.59 -14.14
N LEU A 176 -15.96 -2.05 -14.60
CA LEU A 176 -15.52 -2.05 -15.99
C LEU A 176 -14.33 -3.01 -16.18
N ASN A 177 -14.47 -3.99 -17.07
CA ASN A 177 -13.49 -5.07 -17.24
C ASN A 177 -13.09 -5.29 -18.70
N VAL A 178 -11.80 -5.15 -19.00
CA VAL A 178 -11.18 -5.53 -20.29
C VAL A 178 -10.05 -6.54 -20.15
N ASP A 179 -10.20 -7.46 -19.20
CA ASP A 179 -9.22 -8.49 -18.93
C ASP A 179 -8.98 -9.37 -20.16
N PHE A 180 -7.74 -9.84 -20.33
CA PHE A 180 -7.28 -10.62 -21.47
C PHE A 180 -7.43 -9.93 -22.84
N SER A 181 -7.73 -8.63 -22.87
CA SER A 181 -7.87 -7.88 -24.11
C SER A 181 -6.57 -7.81 -24.90
N LEU A 182 -6.69 -8.00 -26.21
CA LEU A 182 -5.59 -7.79 -27.17
C LEU A 182 -5.52 -6.35 -27.68
N GLY A 183 -6.62 -5.60 -27.65
CA GLY A 183 -6.69 -4.22 -28.13
C GLY A 183 -6.54 -3.18 -27.04
N ASN A 184 -6.43 -1.93 -27.47
CA ASN A 184 -6.29 -0.76 -26.62
C ASN A 184 -7.67 -0.27 -26.21
N ASN A 185 -7.94 -0.22 -24.91
CA ASN A 185 -9.26 0.15 -24.39
C ASN A 185 -9.25 1.45 -23.61
N LEU A 186 -10.43 2.05 -23.52
CA LEU A 186 -10.75 3.17 -22.66
C LEU A 186 -11.84 2.74 -21.67
N LEU A 187 -11.56 2.88 -20.38
CA LEU A 187 -12.52 2.66 -19.30
C LEU A 187 -12.66 3.98 -18.55
N GLU A 188 -13.87 4.52 -18.51
CA GLU A 188 -14.22 5.72 -17.73
C GLU A 188 -15.30 5.33 -16.71
N GLY A 189 -14.98 5.38 -15.41
CA GLY A 189 -15.92 5.08 -14.33
C GLY A 189 -17.03 6.11 -14.28
N GLY A 190 -16.67 7.37 -14.04
CA GLY A 190 -17.63 8.47 -13.96
C GLY A 190 -17.77 8.95 -12.53
N SER A 191 -19.00 9.07 -12.01
CA SER A 191 -19.21 9.40 -10.59
C SER A 191 -19.53 8.15 -9.78
N GLY A 192 -19.09 8.10 -8.53
CA GLY A 192 -19.29 6.96 -7.64
C GLY A 192 -18.00 6.16 -7.49
N VAL A 193 -18.02 5.10 -6.67
CA VAL A 193 -16.84 4.29 -6.37
C VAL A 193 -16.75 3.13 -7.37
N ASN A 194 -15.85 3.24 -8.34
CA ASN A 194 -15.75 2.33 -9.48
C ASN A 194 -14.60 1.32 -9.34
N SER A 195 -14.72 0.23 -10.09
CA SER A 195 -13.68 -0.77 -10.26
C SER A 195 -13.33 -0.95 -11.73
N LEU A 196 -12.08 -0.63 -12.10
CA LEU A 196 -11.59 -0.68 -13.47
C LEU A 196 -10.46 -1.72 -13.59
N SER A 197 -10.58 -2.68 -14.50
CA SER A 197 -9.60 -3.76 -14.68
C SER A 197 -9.18 -3.95 -16.14
N ALA A 198 -7.88 -4.10 -16.36
CA ALA A 198 -7.27 -4.51 -17.63
C ALA A 198 -6.20 -5.60 -17.43
N SER A 199 -6.50 -6.57 -16.57
CA SER A 199 -5.58 -7.63 -16.18
C SER A 199 -5.34 -8.63 -17.32
N HIS A 200 -4.10 -9.12 -17.45
CA HIS A 200 -3.64 -10.02 -18.51
C HIS A 200 -3.82 -9.46 -19.93
N SER A 201 -4.05 -8.15 -20.06
CA SER A 201 -4.19 -7.48 -21.34
C SER A 201 -2.82 -7.26 -22.00
N VAL A 202 -2.84 -7.20 -23.33
CA VAL A 202 -1.66 -6.91 -24.17
C VAL A 202 -1.71 -5.49 -24.73
N GLY A 203 -2.92 -4.93 -24.89
CA GLY A 203 -3.11 -3.57 -25.36
C GLY A 203 -2.77 -2.52 -24.32
N ASN A 204 -2.52 -1.30 -24.78
CA ASN A 204 -2.30 -0.14 -23.94
C ASN A 204 -3.67 0.44 -23.55
N ASN A 205 -4.05 0.32 -22.27
CA ASN A 205 -5.35 0.77 -21.81
C ASN A 205 -5.26 2.09 -21.04
N ILE A 206 -6.33 2.86 -21.12
CA ILE A 206 -6.53 4.08 -20.35
C ILE A 206 -7.70 3.82 -19.40
N LEU A 207 -7.45 3.90 -18.10
CA LEU A 207 -8.44 3.76 -17.05
C LEU A 207 -8.57 5.11 -16.35
N ILE A 208 -9.78 5.63 -16.25
CA ILE A 208 -10.11 6.91 -15.62
C ILE A 208 -11.20 6.62 -14.60
N GLY A 209 -10.89 6.81 -13.31
CA GLY A 209 -11.83 6.59 -12.22
C GLY A 209 -12.94 7.62 -12.28
N GLY A 210 -12.61 8.87 -11.96
CA GLY A 210 -13.50 10.01 -12.07
C GLY A 210 -13.55 10.80 -10.77
N ALA A 211 -14.65 10.69 -10.03
CA ALA A 211 -14.82 11.34 -8.74
C ALA A 211 -15.10 10.30 -7.66
N GLU A 212 -14.65 10.57 -6.43
CA GLU A 212 -14.65 9.62 -5.30
C GLU A 212 -13.53 8.57 -5.44
N GLY A 213 -13.41 7.65 -4.47
CA GLY A 213 -12.28 6.73 -4.40
C GLY A 213 -12.47 5.47 -5.22
N ASP A 214 -11.73 5.33 -6.32
CA ASP A 214 -11.83 4.24 -7.29
C ASP A 214 -10.77 3.14 -7.10
N SER A 215 -10.97 2.00 -7.76
CA SER A 215 -10.04 0.88 -7.71
C SER A 215 -9.57 0.45 -9.10
N PHE A 216 -8.26 0.40 -9.29
CA PHE A 216 -7.62 0.09 -10.57
C PHE A 216 -6.80 -1.21 -10.48
N TYR A 217 -7.03 -2.14 -11.40
CA TYR A 217 -6.38 -3.46 -11.41
C TYR A 217 -5.64 -3.74 -12.72
N ILE A 218 -4.32 -3.83 -12.63
CA ILE A 218 -3.40 -4.19 -13.71
C ILE A 218 -2.55 -5.39 -13.27
N SER A 219 -3.14 -6.59 -13.35
CA SER A 219 -2.43 -7.83 -13.00
C SER A 219 -1.96 -8.58 -14.24
N GLY A 220 -0.68 -8.92 -14.36
CA GLY A 220 -0.14 -9.75 -15.46
C GLY A 220 -0.24 -9.11 -16.85
N SER A 221 -0.46 -7.79 -16.92
CA SER A 221 -0.55 -7.04 -18.17
C SER A 221 0.84 -6.88 -18.81
N SER A 222 0.88 -6.93 -20.14
CA SER A 222 2.06 -6.58 -20.93
C SER A 222 1.93 -5.24 -21.66
N GLY A 223 0.73 -4.67 -21.70
CA GLY A 223 0.48 -3.33 -22.24
C GLY A 223 0.94 -2.21 -21.32
N ASN A 224 1.26 -1.06 -21.91
CA ASN A 224 1.61 0.16 -21.20
C ASN A 224 0.31 0.91 -20.84
N ASN A 225 -0.15 0.77 -19.60
CA ASN A 225 -1.42 1.35 -19.19
C ASN A 225 -1.25 2.73 -18.58
N THR A 226 -2.28 3.57 -18.69
CA THR A 226 -2.39 4.85 -17.99
C THR A 226 -3.60 4.79 -17.06
N LEU A 227 -3.38 5.03 -15.77
CA LEU A 227 -4.39 4.99 -14.72
C LEU A 227 -4.48 6.40 -14.15
N ASN A 228 -5.68 6.98 -14.18
CA ASN A 228 -5.94 8.32 -13.65
C ASN A 228 -7.07 8.23 -12.63
N GLY A 229 -6.80 8.58 -11.39
CA GLY A 229 -7.78 8.64 -10.31
C GLY A 229 -8.80 9.72 -10.55
N GLY A 230 -8.34 10.96 -10.53
CA GLY A 230 -9.25 12.09 -10.67
C GLY A 230 -8.62 13.42 -10.32
N GLY A 231 -9.44 14.33 -9.82
CA GLY A 231 -9.03 15.62 -9.28
C GLY A 231 -10.21 16.38 -8.66
N SER A 232 -11.15 15.67 -8.03
CA SER A 232 -12.25 16.29 -7.29
C SER A 232 -11.82 16.52 -5.84
N PRO A 233 -12.22 17.63 -5.20
CA PRO A 233 -11.95 17.85 -3.77
C PRO A 233 -12.51 16.78 -2.82
N ASP A 234 -13.43 15.93 -3.32
CA ASP A 234 -14.06 14.82 -2.61
C ASP A 234 -13.54 13.44 -3.09
N ASP A 235 -12.37 13.35 -3.74
CA ASP A 235 -11.83 12.14 -4.42
C ASP A 235 -11.58 10.90 -3.55
N GLY A 236 -11.99 10.89 -2.29
CA GLY A 236 -11.90 9.68 -1.47
C GLY A 236 -10.46 9.14 -1.43
N ILE A 237 -10.32 7.83 -1.61
CA ILE A 237 -9.01 7.16 -1.67
C ILE A 237 -9.00 6.30 -2.93
N ASP A 238 -8.14 6.62 -3.89
CA ASP A 238 -7.92 5.74 -5.03
C ASP A 238 -6.94 4.62 -4.68
N TYR A 239 -7.23 3.44 -5.22
CA TYR A 239 -6.45 2.23 -4.96
C TYR A 239 -5.95 1.61 -6.25
N TYR A 240 -4.63 1.66 -6.45
CA TYR A 240 -3.96 1.18 -7.65
C TYR A 240 -3.19 -0.11 -7.34
N VAL A 241 -3.55 -1.20 -8.01
CA VAL A 241 -2.82 -2.47 -7.94
C VAL A 241 -2.20 -2.79 -9.28
N ILE A 242 -0.88 -2.70 -9.34
CA ILE A 242 -0.08 -3.14 -10.48
C ILE A 242 0.72 -4.35 -10.03
N SER A 243 0.32 -5.54 -10.48
CA SER A 243 0.95 -6.79 -10.06
C SER A 243 1.44 -7.62 -11.24
N ASP A 244 2.67 -8.13 -11.18
CA ASP A 244 3.24 -9.01 -12.21
C ASP A 244 3.18 -8.41 -13.64
N SER A 245 3.08 -7.09 -13.76
CA SER A 245 3.01 -6.38 -15.04
C SER A 245 4.41 -6.21 -15.63
N SER A 246 4.54 -6.49 -16.94
CA SER A 246 5.74 -6.18 -17.72
C SER A 246 5.63 -4.89 -18.52
N GLY A 247 4.44 -4.29 -18.58
CA GLY A 247 4.23 -2.99 -19.22
C GLY A 247 4.80 -1.83 -18.40
N ASN A 248 5.16 -0.75 -19.08
CA ASN A 248 5.55 0.52 -18.50
C ASN A 248 4.28 1.33 -18.21
N ASN A 249 3.74 1.21 -17.01
CA ASN A 249 2.49 1.87 -16.64
C ASN A 249 2.75 3.28 -16.10
N VAL A 250 1.76 4.14 -16.27
CA VAL A 250 1.72 5.48 -15.68
C VAL A 250 0.52 5.54 -14.76
N VAL A 251 0.75 5.87 -13.49
CA VAL A 251 -0.29 6.17 -12.50
C VAL A 251 -0.25 7.65 -12.20
N ASN A 252 -1.42 8.29 -12.25
CA ASN A 252 -1.64 9.64 -11.78
C ASN A 252 -2.76 9.58 -10.74
N GLY A 253 -2.40 9.70 -9.47
CA GLY A 253 -3.31 9.70 -8.33
C GLY A 253 -4.35 10.81 -8.46
N GLY A 254 -3.89 12.06 -8.39
CA GLY A 254 -4.74 13.23 -8.58
C GLY A 254 -4.81 14.07 -7.33
N ASP A 255 -6.03 14.38 -6.88
CA ASP A 255 -6.28 14.96 -5.56
C ASP A 255 -6.75 13.84 -4.62
N GLY A 256 -6.47 13.93 -3.33
CA GLY A 256 -6.92 12.93 -2.35
C GLY A 256 -5.78 12.09 -1.81
N ILE A 257 -6.09 11.07 -1.00
CA ILE A 257 -5.08 10.15 -0.48
C ILE A 257 -5.04 8.94 -1.38
N ASP A 258 -3.92 8.70 -2.03
CA ASP A 258 -3.78 7.62 -2.99
C ASP A 258 -2.95 6.46 -2.47
N ARG A 259 -3.34 5.25 -2.87
CA ARG A 259 -2.65 4.01 -2.50
C ARG A 259 -2.16 3.28 -3.73
N ILE A 260 -0.86 3.37 -3.98
CA ILE A 260 -0.21 2.85 -5.18
C ILE A 260 0.66 1.64 -4.83
N LEU A 261 0.22 0.47 -5.28
CA LEU A 261 0.86 -0.80 -4.97
C LEU A 261 1.43 -1.45 -6.22
N ALA A 262 2.76 -1.54 -6.29
CA ALA A 262 3.51 -2.09 -7.41
C ALA A 262 4.22 -3.38 -7.00
N TYR A 263 3.53 -4.51 -7.18
CA TYR A 263 4.01 -5.84 -6.77
C TYR A 263 4.66 -6.59 -7.93
N ARG A 264 5.90 -7.04 -7.74
CA ARG A 264 6.57 -7.96 -8.68
C ARG A 264 6.56 -7.48 -10.13
N VAL A 265 6.61 -6.17 -10.31
CA VAL A 265 6.55 -5.50 -11.61
C VAL A 265 7.91 -5.55 -12.28
N THR A 266 7.92 -5.67 -13.61
CA THR A 266 9.14 -5.75 -14.43
C THR A 266 9.24 -4.68 -15.51
N GLY A 267 8.16 -3.93 -15.74
CA GLY A 267 8.19 -2.71 -16.54
C GLY A 267 8.63 -1.49 -15.72
N ALA A 268 9.14 -0.47 -16.42
CA ALA A 268 9.52 0.81 -15.84
C ALA A 268 8.26 1.68 -15.66
N ASN A 269 7.73 1.71 -14.45
CA ASN A 269 6.50 2.42 -14.13
C ASN A 269 6.80 3.85 -13.65
N THR A 270 5.86 4.76 -13.92
CA THR A 270 5.82 6.11 -13.34
C THR A 270 4.62 6.17 -12.40
N LEU A 271 4.85 6.48 -11.13
CA LEU A 271 3.88 6.46 -10.04
C LEU A 271 3.81 7.86 -9.44
N ASN A 272 2.84 8.66 -9.87
CA ASN A 272 2.63 10.02 -9.38
C ASN A 272 1.43 10.04 -8.44
N GLY A 273 1.59 10.57 -7.24
CA GLY A 273 0.53 10.73 -6.24
C GLY A 273 -0.29 11.95 -6.55
N GLY A 274 0.29 13.13 -6.35
CA GLY A 274 -0.36 14.38 -6.70
C GLY A 274 -0.56 15.23 -5.46
N ASN A 275 -1.81 15.55 -5.12
CA ASN A 275 -2.11 16.33 -3.91
C ASN A 275 -2.74 15.44 -2.84
N GLY A 276 -2.04 15.21 -1.74
CA GLY A 276 -2.53 14.52 -0.56
C GLY A 276 -1.44 13.72 0.11
N ASP A 277 -1.78 12.97 1.15
CA ASP A 277 -0.82 12.15 1.88
C ASP A 277 -0.81 10.74 1.27
N ASP A 278 0.05 10.51 0.28
CA ASP A 278 0.00 9.32 -0.57
C ASP A 278 0.86 8.17 -0.05
N TYR A 279 0.47 6.95 -0.41
CA TYR A 279 1.13 5.72 0.02
C TYR A 279 1.59 4.88 -1.16
N TYR A 280 2.87 4.53 -1.15
CA TYR A 280 3.50 3.67 -2.14
C TYR A 280 4.04 2.40 -1.50
N TYR A 281 3.80 1.25 -2.15
CA TYR A 281 4.48 0.00 -1.81
C TYR A 281 5.04 -0.65 -3.07
N ILE A 282 6.36 -0.85 -3.10
CA ILE A 282 7.07 -1.45 -4.22
C ILE A 282 7.79 -2.71 -3.75
N SER A 283 7.60 -3.83 -4.43
CA SER A 283 8.31 -5.07 -4.13
C SER A 283 8.96 -5.73 -5.35
N THR A 284 10.05 -6.46 -5.10
CA THR A 284 10.79 -7.20 -6.13
C THR A 284 9.92 -8.21 -6.88
N PRO A 285 10.15 -8.41 -8.20
CA PRO A 285 9.66 -9.58 -8.92
C PRO A 285 10.36 -10.85 -8.46
N SER A 286 9.70 -12.00 -8.66
CA SER A 286 10.29 -13.31 -8.32
C SER A 286 11.56 -13.64 -9.11
N ASN A 287 11.77 -12.96 -10.24
CA ASN A 287 13.00 -13.01 -11.02
C ASN A 287 13.39 -11.57 -11.38
N ALA A 288 14.64 -11.19 -11.09
CA ALA A 288 15.15 -9.88 -11.46
C ALA A 288 15.09 -9.68 -12.99
N PRO A 289 14.73 -8.49 -13.47
CA PRO A 289 14.80 -8.14 -14.89
C PRO A 289 16.22 -8.30 -15.45
N SER A 290 16.35 -8.60 -16.75
CA SER A 290 17.67 -8.73 -17.39
C SER A 290 18.41 -7.41 -17.57
N ASP A 291 17.66 -6.31 -17.69
CA ASP A 291 18.15 -4.94 -17.83
C ASP A 291 17.70 -4.12 -16.61
N LEU A 292 18.36 -3.00 -16.34
CA LEU A 292 17.97 -2.09 -15.26
C LEU A 292 16.54 -1.56 -15.51
N VAL A 293 15.66 -1.73 -14.52
CA VAL A 293 14.28 -1.26 -14.50
C VAL A 293 14.14 -0.25 -13.36
N THR A 294 13.70 0.95 -13.73
CA THR A 294 13.47 2.05 -12.78
C THR A 294 11.99 2.29 -12.60
N GLN A 295 11.55 2.23 -11.35
CA GLN A 295 10.27 2.77 -10.91
C GLN A 295 10.48 4.22 -10.52
N THR A 296 9.81 5.13 -11.21
CA THR A 296 9.83 6.55 -10.88
C THR A 296 8.65 6.84 -9.98
N VAL A 297 8.91 7.39 -8.80
CA VAL A 297 7.91 7.76 -7.79
C VAL A 297 7.98 9.27 -7.57
N ASP A 298 6.83 9.94 -7.59
CA ASP A 298 6.72 11.35 -7.22
C ASP A 298 5.52 11.53 -6.30
N GLY A 299 5.77 11.81 -5.01
CA GLY A 299 4.70 11.99 -4.01
C GLY A 299 3.81 13.19 -4.36
N GLY A 300 4.45 14.32 -4.67
CA GLY A 300 3.77 15.55 -5.05
C GLY A 300 3.68 16.51 -3.86
N THR A 301 2.48 16.81 -3.39
CA THR A 301 2.27 17.66 -2.22
C THR A 301 1.54 16.91 -1.14
N GLY A 302 2.05 16.96 0.09
CA GLY A 302 1.43 16.34 1.24
C GLY A 302 2.52 15.76 2.13
N LYS A 303 2.18 14.71 2.88
CA LYS A 303 3.14 13.84 3.54
C LYS A 303 3.08 12.45 2.92
N ASP A 304 4.05 12.18 2.07
CA ASP A 304 4.05 10.99 1.23
C ASP A 304 4.95 9.90 1.82
N TYR A 305 4.45 8.66 1.78
CA TYR A 305 5.08 7.47 2.35
C TYR A 305 5.50 6.48 1.26
N LEU A 306 6.76 6.07 1.24
CA LEU A 306 7.28 5.06 0.31
C LEU A 306 7.89 3.85 1.03
N ALA A 307 7.24 2.69 0.92
CA ALA A 307 7.81 1.41 1.30
C ALA A 307 8.44 0.67 0.12
N VAL A 308 9.70 0.25 0.28
CA VAL A 308 10.43 -0.57 -0.69
C VAL A 308 10.91 -1.87 -0.05
N ASN A 309 10.39 -2.99 -0.53
CA ASN A 309 10.80 -4.32 -0.12
C ASN A 309 11.43 -5.09 -1.29
N TYR A 310 12.75 -4.98 -1.39
CA TYR A 310 13.54 -5.70 -2.37
C TYR A 310 14.27 -6.92 -1.80
N SER A 311 13.96 -7.30 -0.55
CA SER A 311 14.63 -8.40 0.15
C SER A 311 14.34 -9.77 -0.46
N ASN A 312 13.13 -9.94 -0.98
CA ASN A 312 12.71 -11.19 -1.61
C ASN A 312 13.48 -11.40 -2.92
N TYR A 313 14.16 -12.54 -3.03
CA TYR A 313 14.93 -12.96 -4.22
C TYR A 313 16.10 -12.04 -4.60
N ALA A 314 16.58 -11.20 -3.68
CA ALA A 314 17.79 -10.42 -3.86
C ALA A 314 19.00 -11.32 -4.15
N THR A 315 19.95 -10.82 -4.94
CA THR A 315 21.23 -11.50 -5.24
C THR A 315 22.45 -10.72 -4.75
N GLU A 316 22.23 -9.50 -4.25
CA GLU A 316 23.21 -8.58 -3.70
C GLU A 316 22.49 -7.59 -2.76
N GLY A 317 23.26 -6.74 -2.08
CA GLY A 317 22.75 -5.75 -1.13
C GLY A 317 22.02 -4.59 -1.79
N ILE A 318 21.13 -3.95 -1.04
CA ILE A 318 20.47 -2.70 -1.41
C ILE A 318 21.41 -1.53 -1.13
N THR A 319 21.43 -0.57 -2.03
CA THR A 319 22.03 0.76 -1.79
C THR A 319 20.98 1.83 -1.99
N SER A 320 20.81 2.71 -1.01
CA SER A 320 20.05 3.95 -1.20
C SER A 320 20.90 5.21 -1.03
N THR A 321 20.45 6.29 -1.65
CA THR A 321 21.06 7.62 -1.58
C THR A 321 19.97 8.67 -1.54
N PHE A 322 20.21 9.77 -0.84
CA PHE A 322 19.28 10.88 -0.73
C PHE A 322 20.01 12.22 -0.92
N ASN A 323 19.35 13.18 -1.59
CA ASN A 323 19.80 14.55 -1.74
C ASN A 323 18.87 15.49 -0.95
N PRO A 324 19.29 15.99 0.22
CA PRO A 324 18.45 16.80 1.09
C PRO A 324 18.10 18.17 0.50
N ILE A 325 18.82 18.63 -0.54
CA ILE A 325 18.55 19.91 -1.21
C ILE A 325 17.40 19.79 -2.20
N THR A 326 17.31 18.67 -2.93
CA THR A 326 16.28 18.45 -3.95
C THR A 326 15.12 17.59 -3.46
N ASN A 327 15.23 16.97 -2.28
CA ASN A 327 14.29 15.97 -1.77
C ASN A 327 14.10 14.81 -2.77
N GLU A 328 15.21 14.39 -3.38
CA GLU A 328 15.25 13.31 -4.37
C GLU A 328 16.17 12.21 -3.87
N GLY A 329 15.79 10.96 -4.12
CA GLY A 329 16.62 9.83 -3.78
C GLY A 329 16.51 8.67 -4.74
N LEU A 330 17.36 7.68 -4.48
CA LEU A 330 17.53 6.50 -5.30
C LEU A 330 17.66 5.28 -4.39
N ILE A 331 17.00 4.18 -4.73
CA ILE A 331 17.16 2.86 -4.10
C ILE A 331 17.49 1.87 -5.20
N VAL A 332 18.55 1.09 -5.05
CA VAL A 332 19.04 0.16 -6.07
C VAL A 332 19.27 -1.22 -5.47
N SER A 333 18.81 -2.26 -6.16
CA SER A 333 19.10 -3.67 -5.85
C SER A 333 19.22 -4.46 -7.15
N GLY A 334 20.44 -4.78 -7.58
CA GLY A 334 20.66 -5.42 -8.88
C GLY A 334 20.18 -4.56 -10.01
N THR A 335 19.29 -5.15 -10.82
CA THR A 335 18.63 -4.50 -11.95
C THR A 335 17.30 -3.86 -11.58
N ASN A 336 16.92 -3.80 -10.30
CA ASN A 336 15.75 -3.06 -9.84
C ASN A 336 16.19 -1.74 -9.22
N GLN A 337 15.47 -0.67 -9.56
CA GLN A 337 15.73 0.67 -9.05
C GLN A 337 14.42 1.39 -8.76
N VAL A 338 14.40 2.16 -7.67
CA VAL A 338 13.38 3.17 -7.40
C VAL A 338 14.06 4.53 -7.39
N SER A 339 13.60 5.44 -8.24
CA SER A 339 13.96 6.87 -8.19
C SER A 339 12.75 7.60 -7.62
N TYR A 340 12.93 8.33 -6.52
CA TYR A 340 11.82 9.00 -5.84
C TYR A 340 12.09 10.49 -5.65
N SER A 341 11.02 11.28 -5.65
CA SER A 341 11.00 12.71 -5.30
C SER A 341 9.78 13.02 -4.45
N ASN A 342 9.89 14.08 -3.64
CA ASN A 342 8.79 14.56 -2.79
C ASN A 342 8.21 13.42 -1.93
N ILE A 343 9.09 12.72 -1.20
CA ILE A 343 8.72 11.71 -0.22
C ILE A 343 9.23 12.20 1.13
N GLU A 344 8.36 12.18 2.13
CA GLU A 344 8.68 12.62 3.50
C GLU A 344 9.00 11.45 4.42
N GLU A 345 8.45 10.26 4.18
CA GLU A 345 8.68 9.06 5.01
C GLU A 345 9.04 7.86 4.13
N LEU A 346 10.19 7.24 4.43
CA LEU A 346 10.71 6.06 3.77
C LEU A 346 10.61 4.85 4.69
N SER A 347 10.28 3.70 4.10
CA SER A 347 10.40 2.40 4.76
C SER A 347 11.17 1.45 3.87
N ILE A 348 12.42 1.17 4.23
CA ILE A 348 13.34 0.37 3.40
C ILE A 348 13.71 -0.92 4.11
N PHE A 349 13.35 -2.04 3.48
CA PHE A 349 13.70 -3.37 3.95
C PHE A 349 14.97 -3.85 3.24
N GLY A 350 16.03 -4.06 4.01
CA GLY A 350 17.32 -4.61 3.59
C GLY A 350 17.24 -6.04 3.04
N THR A 351 18.37 -6.61 2.67
CA THR A 351 18.54 -7.96 2.13
C THR A 351 19.43 -8.79 3.06
N PRO A 352 19.59 -10.11 2.82
CA PRO A 352 20.59 -10.90 3.56
C PRO A 352 22.06 -10.58 3.23
N TYR A 353 22.33 -9.56 2.41
CA TYR A 353 23.68 -9.13 1.99
C TYR A 353 23.99 -7.77 2.62
N ASP A 354 25.27 -7.36 2.56
CA ASP A 354 25.69 -6.05 3.05
C ASP A 354 24.91 -4.91 2.35
N ASP A 355 24.01 -4.28 3.09
CA ASP A 355 23.21 -3.16 2.61
C ASP A 355 23.79 -1.80 3.04
N ASN A 356 23.49 -0.77 2.26
CA ASN A 356 23.76 0.63 2.61
C ASN A 356 22.47 1.43 2.45
N LEU A 357 21.77 1.65 3.55
CA LEU A 357 20.47 2.31 3.60
C LEU A 357 20.64 3.72 4.17
N VAL A 358 20.04 4.68 3.49
CA VAL A 358 20.00 6.10 3.81
C VAL A 358 18.56 6.56 3.70
N GLY A 359 18.05 7.14 4.80
CA GLY A 359 16.77 7.83 4.85
C GLY A 359 16.85 9.25 4.27
N GLY A 360 15.85 10.05 4.59
CA GLY A 360 15.51 11.34 4.05
C GLY A 360 15.56 12.46 5.09
N ASN A 361 14.57 13.35 5.01
CA ASN A 361 14.42 14.51 5.89
C ASN A 361 13.24 14.37 6.88
N GLY A 362 12.55 13.22 6.90
CA GLY A 362 11.43 12.96 7.78
C GLY A 362 11.62 11.65 8.53
N ASP A 363 10.59 11.23 9.27
CA ASP A 363 10.67 10.10 10.19
C ASP A 363 10.72 8.76 9.42
N ASP A 364 11.89 8.15 9.25
CA ASP A 364 12.10 6.99 8.39
C ASP A 364 12.21 5.66 9.14
N GLY A 365 11.78 4.57 8.50
CA GLY A 365 11.96 3.20 8.97
C GLY A 365 12.99 2.43 8.14
N LEU A 366 14.17 2.17 8.71
CA LEU A 366 15.25 1.41 8.06
C LEU A 366 15.46 0.06 8.75
N TYR A 367 15.39 -1.02 7.98
CA TYR A 367 15.42 -2.38 8.52
C TYR A 367 16.54 -3.19 7.88
N ALA A 368 17.55 -3.57 8.65
CA ALA A 368 18.51 -4.58 8.25
C ALA A 368 17.85 -5.98 8.30
N ASP A 369 17.91 -6.77 7.22
CA ASP A 369 17.35 -8.14 7.19
C ASP A 369 18.30 -9.10 7.97
N ASN A 370 18.14 -10.42 7.81
CA ASN A 370 18.66 -11.47 8.69
C ASN A 370 20.20 -11.69 8.65
N ALA A 371 20.96 -10.98 7.81
CA ALA A 371 22.42 -11.16 7.66
C ALA A 371 23.08 -9.87 7.15
N GLY A 372 24.32 -9.94 6.63
CA GLY A 372 25.05 -8.79 6.09
C GLY A 372 25.83 -7.98 7.12
N ASN A 373 26.80 -7.17 6.69
CA ASN A 373 27.30 -6.06 7.49
C ASN A 373 26.67 -4.79 6.93
N ASP A 374 25.63 -4.30 7.60
CA ASP A 374 24.78 -3.24 7.04
C ASP A 374 25.14 -1.88 7.62
N THR A 375 25.02 -0.86 6.78
CA THR A 375 25.12 0.54 7.16
C THR A 375 23.76 1.19 6.99
N LEU A 376 23.18 1.70 8.07
CA LEU A 376 21.92 2.44 8.07
C LEU A 376 22.19 3.87 8.58
N SER A 377 21.63 4.86 7.89
CA SER A 377 21.66 6.27 8.28
C SER A 377 20.25 6.84 8.18
N GLY A 378 19.66 7.26 9.29
CA GLY A 378 18.30 7.81 9.36
C GLY A 378 18.22 9.14 8.61
N GLY A 379 19.00 10.12 9.03
CA GLY A 379 19.08 11.42 8.36
C GLY A 379 18.55 12.51 9.28
N ALA A 380 17.46 13.17 8.89
CA ALA A 380 16.75 14.06 9.78
C ALA A 380 15.32 13.54 9.96
N GLY A 381 14.75 13.66 11.16
CA GLY A 381 13.49 13.02 11.50
C GLY A 381 13.67 12.13 12.72
N ASN A 382 12.58 11.64 13.28
CA ASN A 382 12.64 10.65 14.36
C ASN A 382 12.62 9.26 13.71
N ASP A 383 13.80 8.70 13.52
CA ASP A 383 14.01 7.52 12.71
C ASP A 383 13.95 6.23 13.54
N TYR A 384 13.53 5.16 12.88
CA TYR A 384 13.52 3.80 13.42
C TYR A 384 14.52 2.93 12.66
N LEU A 385 15.66 2.66 13.27
CA LEU A 385 16.72 1.80 12.71
C LEU A 385 16.74 0.46 13.44
N SER A 386 16.54 -0.64 12.69
CA SER A 386 16.43 -1.97 13.29
C SER A 386 17.28 -3.03 12.63
N ALA A 387 18.12 -3.69 13.43
CA ALA A 387 18.93 -4.85 13.08
C ALA A 387 18.67 -6.08 13.96
N TYR A 388 17.52 -6.13 14.63
CA TYR A 388 17.21 -7.19 15.60
C TYR A 388 17.30 -8.60 14.98
N PHE A 389 17.95 -9.55 15.68
CA PHE A 389 18.15 -10.97 15.32
C PHE A 389 19.06 -11.28 14.14
N ASN A 390 19.68 -10.29 13.50
CA ASN A 390 20.53 -10.57 12.37
C ASN A 390 21.98 -10.91 12.77
N SER A 391 22.71 -11.44 11.79
CA SER A 391 24.13 -11.72 11.90
C SER A 391 24.94 -10.70 11.13
N GLY A 392 26.21 -10.52 11.52
CA GLY A 392 27.12 -9.54 10.92
C GLY A 392 27.06 -8.20 11.66
N ASN A 393 28.14 -7.44 11.55
CA ASN A 393 28.31 -6.21 12.32
C ASN A 393 27.61 -5.05 11.63
N LYS A 394 26.90 -4.22 12.40
CA LYS A 394 26.11 -3.11 11.89
C LYS A 394 26.76 -1.78 12.21
N THR A 395 26.52 -0.81 11.33
CA THR A 395 26.83 0.60 11.56
C THR A 395 25.53 1.38 11.40
N LEU A 396 24.97 1.84 12.51
CA LEU A 396 23.66 2.49 12.59
C LEU A 396 23.87 3.93 13.07
N ASN A 397 23.39 4.91 12.32
CA ASN A 397 23.43 6.32 12.67
C ASN A 397 22.02 6.92 12.56
N GLY A 398 21.50 7.46 13.65
CA GLY A 398 20.18 8.10 13.71
C GLY A 398 20.19 9.40 12.91
N GLY A 399 20.87 10.42 13.44
CA GLY A 399 21.09 11.68 12.75
C GLY A 399 20.54 12.85 13.54
N ASP A 400 19.63 13.64 12.97
CA ASP A 400 18.92 14.71 13.66
C ASP A 400 17.50 14.23 14.04
N GLY A 401 17.15 14.19 15.32
CA GLY A 401 15.81 13.85 15.80
C GLY A 401 15.85 12.81 16.91
N ASN A 402 14.70 12.47 17.48
CA ASN A 402 14.67 11.50 18.57
C ASN A 402 14.59 10.08 18.01
N ASP A 403 15.73 9.43 17.85
CA ASP A 403 15.85 8.19 17.12
C ASP A 403 15.69 6.94 17.99
N PHE A 404 15.22 5.86 17.37
CA PHE A 404 15.18 4.54 17.99
C PHE A 404 16.06 3.58 17.20
N ILE A 405 17.19 3.20 17.81
CA ILE A 405 18.22 2.38 17.17
C ILE A 405 18.37 1.05 17.91
N THR A 406 18.25 -0.05 17.17
CA THR A 406 18.47 -1.41 17.69
C THR A 406 19.52 -2.16 16.89
N GLY A 407 20.57 -2.59 17.60
CA GLY A 407 21.61 -3.48 17.12
C GLY A 407 21.16 -4.94 17.01
N SER A 408 22.14 -5.82 16.89
CA SER A 408 22.01 -7.22 16.56
C SER A 408 22.61 -8.13 17.65
N SER A 409 22.94 -9.37 17.30
CA SER A 409 23.69 -10.27 18.20
C SER A 409 25.20 -10.29 17.91
N SER A 410 25.67 -9.35 17.09
CA SER A 410 27.06 -9.19 16.62
C SER A 410 27.66 -7.89 17.18
N ASN A 411 28.92 -7.61 16.88
CA ASN A 411 29.57 -6.40 17.41
C ASN A 411 29.20 -5.18 16.56
N ASP A 412 28.34 -4.33 17.09
CA ASP A 412 27.74 -3.25 16.34
C ASP A 412 28.30 -1.87 16.74
N THR A 413 28.04 -0.89 15.89
CA THR A 413 28.33 0.53 16.14
C THR A 413 27.05 1.31 15.94
N LEU A 414 26.56 1.91 17.01
CA LEU A 414 25.34 2.71 17.05
C LEU A 414 25.72 4.15 17.45
N ASP A 415 25.14 5.12 16.75
CA ASP A 415 25.34 6.56 16.96
C ASP A 415 23.98 7.26 16.86
N GLY A 416 23.51 7.87 17.95
CA GLY A 416 22.20 8.51 18.03
C GLY A 416 22.20 9.79 17.21
N GLY A 417 23.11 10.70 17.55
CA GLY A 417 23.35 11.93 16.80
C GLY A 417 22.94 13.14 17.61
N ASN A 418 21.90 13.84 17.18
CA ASN A 418 21.35 15.01 17.85
C ASN A 418 19.92 14.75 18.30
N ASP A 419 19.55 15.39 19.41
CA ASP A 419 18.27 15.24 20.13
C ASP A 419 18.19 13.95 20.96
N ASP A 420 17.05 13.68 21.61
CA ASP A 420 16.98 12.68 22.69
C ASP A 420 16.76 11.27 22.11
N ASP A 421 17.80 10.42 22.17
CA ASP A 421 17.82 9.13 21.48
C ASP A 421 17.61 7.90 22.40
N TYR A 422 17.16 6.80 21.80
CA TYR A 422 17.14 5.47 22.42
C TYR A 422 17.97 4.47 21.62
N LEU A 423 19.02 3.92 22.24
CA LEU A 423 19.96 3.01 21.60
C LEU A 423 20.07 1.70 22.39
N PHE A 424 19.91 0.58 21.68
CA PHE A 424 20.00 -0.77 22.23
C PHE A 424 20.97 -1.64 21.43
N GLY A 425 22.16 -1.92 21.98
CA GLY A 425 23.21 -2.73 21.36
C GLY A 425 22.84 -4.20 21.20
N ALA A 426 22.13 -4.75 22.21
CA ALA A 426 21.64 -6.12 22.30
C ALA A 426 22.72 -7.16 22.64
N GLY A 427 23.31 -7.86 21.68
CA GLY A 427 24.33 -8.86 21.97
C GLY A 427 25.57 -8.64 21.15
N GLY A 428 26.74 -8.89 21.70
CA GLY A 428 27.99 -8.57 21.03
C GLY A 428 28.80 -7.58 21.85
N ASN A 429 29.97 -7.20 21.36
CA ASN A 429 30.76 -6.16 22.01
C ASN A 429 30.54 -4.86 21.24
N ASP A 430 29.64 -4.01 21.75
CA ASP A 430 29.08 -2.91 20.98
C ASP A 430 29.75 -1.57 21.30
N ILE A 431 29.70 -0.67 20.33
CA ILE A 431 30.00 0.75 20.50
C ILE A 431 28.67 1.48 20.40
N VAL A 432 28.26 2.16 21.47
CA VAL A 432 26.99 2.89 21.54
C VAL A 432 27.28 4.33 21.94
N ILE A 433 26.91 5.28 21.06
CA ILE A 433 27.18 6.71 21.20
C ILE A 433 25.85 7.44 21.18
N GLY A 434 25.50 8.17 22.24
CA GLY A 434 24.26 8.97 22.30
C GLY A 434 24.37 10.20 21.40
N GLY A 435 25.31 11.10 21.74
CA GLY A 435 25.59 12.29 20.96
C GLY A 435 25.17 13.54 21.73
N SER A 436 24.29 14.36 21.14
CA SER A 436 23.75 15.55 21.83
C SER A 436 22.29 15.30 22.17
N GLY A 437 21.89 15.32 23.43
CA GLY A 437 20.54 14.90 23.79
C GLY A 437 20.52 14.36 25.22
N ASN A 438 19.36 14.00 25.72
CA ASN A 438 19.25 13.19 26.94
C ASN A 438 18.99 11.75 26.49
N ASP A 439 20.06 10.99 26.34
CA ASP A 439 20.01 9.73 25.63
C ASP A 439 19.82 8.54 26.57
N SER A 440 19.23 7.47 26.06
CA SER A 440 19.11 6.18 26.75
C SER A 440 19.91 5.10 26.03
N LEU A 441 21.03 4.69 26.63
CA LEU A 441 21.98 3.76 26.04
C LEU A 441 21.99 2.43 26.81
N LEU A 442 21.72 1.34 26.09
CA LEU A 442 21.68 -0.02 26.63
C LEU A 442 22.64 -0.93 25.85
N GLY A 443 23.67 -1.48 26.50
CA GLY A 443 24.60 -2.46 25.89
C GLY A 443 24.01 -3.88 25.85
N ASP A 444 23.36 -4.29 26.94
CA ASP A 444 22.78 -5.63 27.18
C ASP A 444 23.81 -6.74 27.36
N SER A 445 24.27 -7.47 26.34
CA SER A 445 25.16 -8.61 26.56
C SER A 445 26.47 -8.55 25.78
N GLY A 446 27.58 -8.45 26.51
CA GLY A 446 28.91 -8.54 25.90
C GLY A 446 29.98 -7.77 26.66
N ILE A 447 30.75 -6.97 25.96
CA ILE A 447 31.75 -6.07 26.55
C ILE A 447 31.61 -4.77 25.77
N ASP A 448 30.83 -3.86 26.31
CA ASP A 448 30.29 -2.74 25.55
C ASP A 448 31.01 -1.44 25.90
N SER A 449 30.98 -0.51 24.96
CA SER A 449 31.52 0.85 25.11
C SER A 449 30.41 1.85 24.87
N LEU A 450 29.87 2.43 25.95
CA LEU A 450 28.79 3.41 25.93
C LEU A 450 29.35 4.81 26.19
N THR A 451 28.97 5.77 25.35
CA THR A 451 29.32 7.20 25.51
C THR A 451 28.05 8.04 25.37
N GLY A 452 27.64 8.72 26.44
CA GLY A 452 26.44 9.57 26.48
C GLY A 452 26.61 10.79 25.57
N GLY A 453 27.47 11.73 25.98
CA GLY A 453 27.83 12.89 25.17
C GLY A 453 27.39 14.19 25.86
N SER A 454 26.56 15.00 25.22
CA SER A 454 26.07 16.22 25.85
C SER A 454 24.60 16.13 26.20
N GLY A 455 24.25 16.40 27.45
CA GLY A 455 22.89 16.30 27.99
C GLY A 455 22.87 15.28 29.12
N ASN A 456 21.69 14.92 29.65
CA ASN A 456 21.62 14.08 30.85
C ASN A 456 21.30 12.65 30.45
N ASP A 457 22.32 11.80 30.40
CA ASP A 457 22.21 10.49 29.77
C ASP A 457 21.96 9.38 30.77
N ILE A 458 21.34 8.29 30.31
CA ILE A 458 21.18 7.04 31.05
C ILE A 458 22.00 5.96 30.35
N LEU A 459 22.99 5.41 31.05
CA LEU A 459 23.86 4.36 30.54
C LEU A 459 23.65 3.07 31.35
N ILE A 460 23.24 2.00 30.66
CA ILE A 460 23.10 0.64 31.20
C ILE A 460 24.02 -0.28 30.40
N GLY A 461 25.16 -0.67 30.99
CA GLY A 461 26.09 -1.61 30.34
C GLY A 461 25.45 -2.98 30.12
N GLY A 462 24.84 -3.53 31.18
CA GLY A 462 24.24 -4.85 31.16
C GLY A 462 25.24 -5.91 31.61
N SER A 463 25.15 -7.11 31.04
CA SER A 463 26.07 -8.20 31.34
C SER A 463 27.37 -8.05 30.57
N GLY A 464 28.49 -7.93 31.28
CA GLY A 464 29.75 -7.58 30.62
C GLY A 464 30.74 -6.94 31.55
N ASN A 465 31.91 -6.55 31.05
CA ASN A 465 32.77 -5.62 31.79
C ASN A 465 32.86 -4.37 30.95
N ASP A 466 31.90 -3.49 31.12
CA ASP A 466 31.62 -2.47 30.13
C ASP A 466 32.41 -1.19 30.41
N SER A 467 32.51 -0.32 29.42
CA SER A 467 33.13 1.00 29.50
C SER A 467 32.05 2.05 29.34
N LEU A 468 31.75 2.78 30.41
CA LEU A 468 30.68 3.78 30.46
C LEU A 468 31.29 5.17 30.64
N THR A 469 30.95 6.11 29.75
CA THR A 469 31.42 7.51 29.80
C THR A 469 30.22 8.43 29.60
N GLY A 470 29.91 9.30 30.56
CA GLY A 470 28.75 10.21 30.45
C GLY A 470 29.04 11.48 29.64
N GLU A 471 30.29 11.95 29.71
CA GLU A 471 30.77 13.24 29.22
C GLU A 471 30.16 14.45 29.94
N SER A 472 29.23 15.17 29.34
CA SER A 472 28.77 16.47 29.85
C SER A 472 27.28 16.47 30.18
N GLY A 473 26.96 16.53 31.46
CA GLY A 473 25.58 16.59 31.91
C GLY A 473 25.46 16.12 33.34
N ASN A 474 24.25 15.69 33.72
CA ASN A 474 24.03 14.97 34.96
C ASN A 474 23.65 13.53 34.61
N ASP A 475 24.64 12.66 34.55
CA ASP A 475 24.45 11.35 33.94
C ASP A 475 24.08 10.30 34.97
N ILE A 476 23.36 9.27 34.51
CA ILE A 476 22.94 8.12 35.30
C ILE A 476 23.67 6.88 34.78
N PHE A 477 24.52 6.31 35.63
CA PHE A 477 25.12 4.99 35.40
C PHE A 477 24.29 3.97 36.17
N ALA A 478 23.52 3.16 35.44
CA ALA A 478 22.49 2.30 35.99
C ALA A 478 22.89 0.82 35.98
N PHE A 479 22.62 0.14 37.10
CA PHE A 479 22.99 -1.25 37.35
C PHE A 479 21.77 -2.06 37.77
N ASP A 480 21.45 -3.10 37.02
CA ASP A 480 20.29 -3.96 37.30
C ASP A 480 20.61 -4.99 38.37
N SER A 481 21.86 -5.45 38.43
CA SER A 481 22.31 -6.40 39.44
C SER A 481 23.79 -6.26 39.78
N TYR A 482 24.17 -6.64 41.00
CA TYR A 482 25.58 -6.65 41.43
C TYR A 482 26.45 -7.69 40.70
N ASN A 483 25.87 -8.53 39.83
CA ASN A 483 26.54 -9.65 39.18
C ASN A 483 26.46 -9.60 37.64
N GLU A 484 26.21 -8.45 37.06
CA GLU A 484 26.22 -8.23 35.60
C GLU A 484 27.65 -8.08 35.06
N GLY A 485 28.57 -7.57 35.88
CA GLY A 485 30.00 -7.74 35.75
C GLY A 485 30.76 -6.62 36.45
N VAL A 486 31.92 -6.20 35.93
CA VAL A 486 32.72 -5.12 36.54
C VAL A 486 32.94 -4.00 35.54
N ASP A 487 32.06 -3.01 35.58
CA ASP A 487 32.08 -1.92 34.61
C ASP A 487 33.06 -0.83 35.01
N THR A 488 33.63 -0.17 34.02
CA THR A 488 34.51 0.98 34.19
C THR A 488 33.71 2.24 33.89
N ILE A 489 33.55 3.11 34.90
CA ILE A 489 32.97 4.44 34.70
C ILE A 489 34.12 5.43 34.54
N GLY A 490 34.27 5.99 33.34
CA GLY A 490 35.43 6.75 32.91
C GLY A 490 35.60 8.11 33.59
N ASP A 491 34.50 8.83 33.79
CA ASP A 491 34.52 10.28 34.02
C ASP A 491 33.59 10.79 35.14
N PHE A 492 33.04 9.88 35.95
CA PHE A 492 32.09 10.20 37.02
C PHE A 492 32.44 11.46 37.85
N ASN A 493 31.55 12.43 37.82
CA ASN A 493 31.55 13.67 38.57
C ASN A 493 30.55 13.62 39.74
N PRO A 494 31.03 13.51 41.00
CA PRO A 494 30.15 13.39 42.17
C PRO A 494 29.23 14.57 42.47
N ALA A 495 29.40 15.71 41.79
CA ALA A 495 28.49 16.85 41.91
C ALA A 495 27.23 16.67 41.07
N ASP A 496 27.36 16.07 39.89
CA ASP A 496 26.37 16.09 38.82
C ASP A 496 25.77 14.69 38.66
N ASP A 497 26.62 13.66 38.52
CA ASP A 497 26.23 12.30 38.15
C ASP A 497 25.67 11.45 39.30
N ARG A 498 24.93 10.41 38.92
CA ARG A 498 24.30 9.44 39.82
C ARG A 498 24.59 8.01 39.40
N ILE A 499 24.70 7.15 40.41
CA ILE A 499 24.71 5.70 40.25
C ILE A 499 23.31 5.21 40.61
N GLN A 500 22.59 4.67 39.64
CA GLN A 500 21.27 4.09 39.87
C GLN A 500 21.39 2.58 40.04
N VAL A 501 20.70 2.02 41.04
CA VAL A 501 20.71 0.56 41.28
C VAL A 501 19.30 0.03 41.49
N SER A 502 19.05 -1.16 40.95
CA SER A 502 17.81 -1.91 41.15
C SER A 502 17.75 -2.53 42.55
N SER A 503 16.72 -2.19 43.32
CA SER A 503 16.47 -2.80 44.63
C SER A 503 16.12 -4.29 44.54
N THR A 504 15.59 -4.74 43.40
CA THR A 504 15.25 -6.16 43.19
C THR A 504 16.49 -6.99 42.83
N GLY A 505 17.39 -6.49 41.99
CA GLY A 505 18.63 -7.20 41.66
C GLY A 505 19.69 -7.12 42.77
N PHE A 506 19.81 -5.98 43.45
CA PHE A 506 20.72 -5.85 44.60
C PHE A 506 20.15 -6.44 45.89
N GLY A 507 18.83 -6.33 46.12
CA GLY A 507 18.17 -6.85 47.32
C GLY A 507 18.62 -6.14 48.60
N GLY A 508 18.77 -6.90 49.69
CA GLY A 508 19.50 -6.41 50.86
C GLY A 508 18.82 -5.34 51.73
N GLY A 509 17.51 -5.12 51.58
CA GLY A 509 16.76 -4.13 52.36
C GLY A 509 16.90 -2.69 51.86
N LEU A 510 17.29 -2.52 50.59
CA LEU A 510 17.24 -1.22 49.91
C LEU A 510 15.79 -0.77 49.77
N SER A 511 15.55 0.52 50.02
CA SER A 511 14.24 1.17 49.85
C SER A 511 14.33 2.11 48.65
N ILE A 512 13.27 2.17 47.84
CA ILE A 512 13.18 3.05 46.68
C ILE A 512 13.40 4.52 47.12
N GLY A 513 14.15 5.27 46.33
CA GLY A 513 14.59 6.64 46.62
C GLY A 513 16.09 6.71 46.87
N SER A 514 16.54 7.69 47.66
CA SER A 514 17.98 7.85 47.93
C SER A 514 18.52 6.79 48.87
N LEU A 515 19.77 6.37 48.67
CA LEU A 515 20.47 5.46 49.57
C LEU A 515 20.61 6.06 50.98
N LEU A 516 20.35 5.25 52.02
CA LEU A 516 20.54 5.71 53.40
C LEU A 516 22.04 5.85 53.71
N THR A 517 22.42 6.89 54.45
CA THR A 517 23.83 7.08 54.86
C THR A 517 24.39 5.90 55.64
N SER A 518 23.55 5.17 56.39
CA SER A 518 23.96 3.95 57.09
C SER A 518 24.31 2.78 56.17
N GLN A 519 23.90 2.83 54.91
CA GLN A 519 24.11 1.79 53.90
C GLN A 519 25.35 2.01 53.04
N PHE A 520 26.06 3.12 53.22
CA PHE A 520 27.27 3.45 52.47
C PHE A 520 28.50 3.59 53.38
N THR A 521 29.67 3.19 52.91
CA THR A 521 30.93 3.45 53.58
C THR A 521 32.10 3.63 52.61
N ILE A 522 33.08 4.45 53.02
CA ILE A 522 34.35 4.58 52.31
C ILE A 522 35.39 3.70 53.00
N GLY A 523 36.05 2.82 52.24
CA GLY A 523 37.09 1.95 52.77
C GLY A 523 37.27 0.69 51.93
N THR A 524 37.70 -0.38 52.60
CA THR A 524 38.00 -1.67 51.95
C THR A 524 37.07 -2.80 52.39
N ALA A 525 36.17 -2.55 53.35
CA ALA A 525 35.21 -3.50 53.88
C ALA A 525 34.05 -2.79 54.61
N ALA A 526 32.90 -3.47 54.73
CA ALA A 526 31.81 -3.07 55.61
C ALA A 526 32.25 -3.17 57.09
N THR A 527 31.82 -2.19 57.89
CA THR A 527 32.08 -2.08 59.33
C THR A 527 30.83 -2.34 60.17
N THR A 528 29.65 -2.27 59.55
CA THR A 528 28.35 -2.55 60.14
C THR A 528 27.55 -3.45 59.20
N SER A 529 26.60 -4.21 59.73
CA SER A 529 25.70 -5.05 58.92
C SER A 529 24.82 -4.27 57.95
N ASP A 530 24.56 -2.98 58.24
CA ASP A 530 23.69 -2.15 57.42
C ASP A 530 24.42 -1.61 56.17
N GLN A 531 25.76 -1.61 56.16
CA GLN A 531 26.55 -1.08 55.05
C GLN A 531 26.50 -2.05 53.87
N ARG A 532 25.90 -1.60 52.77
CA ARG A 532 25.70 -2.37 51.54
C ARG A 532 26.64 -1.95 50.43
N PHE A 533 27.04 -0.68 50.37
CA PHE A 533 27.92 -0.15 49.34
C PHE A 533 29.24 0.31 49.95
N ILE A 534 30.35 -0.17 49.40
CA ILE A 534 31.71 0.10 49.88
C ILE A 534 32.55 0.68 48.74
N TYR A 535 32.99 1.92 48.88
CA TYR A 535 33.86 2.57 47.90
C TYR A 535 35.30 2.71 48.41
N SER A 536 36.26 2.24 47.62
CA SER A 536 37.69 2.42 47.88
C SER A 536 38.21 3.66 47.18
N SER A 537 38.27 4.80 47.86
CA SER A 537 38.81 6.04 47.26
C SER A 537 40.28 5.95 46.82
N ARG A 538 41.03 4.95 47.31
CA ARG A 538 42.40 4.68 46.87
C ARG A 538 42.46 4.03 45.48
N THR A 539 41.51 3.15 45.17
CA THR A 539 41.55 2.33 43.95
C THR A 539 40.44 2.66 42.97
N GLY A 540 39.39 3.37 43.41
CA GLY A 540 38.18 3.63 42.63
C GLY A 540 37.17 2.47 42.59
N ALA A 541 37.48 1.34 43.22
CA ALA A 541 36.61 0.16 43.19
C ALA A 541 35.36 0.35 44.08
N LEU A 542 34.19 0.02 43.53
CA LEU A 542 32.91 0.03 44.21
C LEU A 542 32.39 -1.41 44.37
N TYR A 543 32.11 -1.77 45.62
CA TYR A 543 31.70 -3.11 46.00
C TYR A 543 30.29 -3.10 46.58
N PHE A 544 29.54 -4.18 46.31
CA PHE A 544 28.29 -4.48 46.97
C PHE A 544 28.46 -5.55 48.05
N ASP A 545 27.81 -5.33 49.19
CA ASP A 545 27.67 -6.26 50.28
C ASP A 545 26.37 -7.06 50.19
N GLN A 546 26.47 -8.31 49.71
CA GLN A 546 25.37 -9.24 49.49
C GLN A 546 24.80 -9.82 50.80
N ASP A 547 25.65 -10.17 51.77
CA ASP A 547 25.26 -10.97 52.94
C ASP A 547 24.93 -10.11 54.18
N GLY A 548 25.26 -8.83 54.16
CA GLY A 548 24.99 -7.85 55.20
C GLY A 548 25.70 -8.14 56.52
N SER A 549 26.85 -8.83 56.51
CA SER A 549 27.57 -9.21 57.71
C SER A 549 28.79 -8.33 57.98
N ALA A 550 28.92 -7.86 59.23
CA ALA A 550 30.04 -7.00 59.63
C ALA A 550 31.36 -7.79 59.67
N GLY A 551 32.35 -7.39 58.86
CA GLY A 551 33.76 -7.78 59.01
C GLY A 551 34.19 -9.12 58.41
N GLY A 552 33.32 -9.88 57.73
CA GLY A 552 33.69 -11.14 57.08
C GLY A 552 32.81 -11.41 55.87
N PHE A 553 33.21 -10.89 54.70
CA PHE A 553 32.25 -10.59 53.66
C PHE A 553 32.64 -11.12 52.25
N THR A 554 31.64 -11.58 51.47
CA THR A 554 31.77 -11.97 50.06
C THR A 554 31.62 -10.77 49.14
N LYS A 555 32.63 -9.90 49.08
CA LYS A 555 32.58 -8.70 48.25
C LYS A 555 32.53 -8.99 46.76
N VAL A 556 31.52 -8.43 46.10
CA VAL A 556 31.40 -8.40 44.64
C VAL A 556 31.68 -6.98 44.21
N GLN A 557 32.75 -6.81 43.43
CA GLN A 557 32.96 -5.54 42.72
C GLN A 557 31.97 -5.52 41.58
N PHE A 558 31.27 -4.41 41.40
CA PHE A 558 30.37 -4.23 40.25
C PHE A 558 30.74 -3.01 39.41
N ALA A 559 31.50 -2.06 39.97
CA ALA A 559 32.00 -0.92 39.21
C ALA A 559 33.42 -0.51 39.61
N GLN A 560 34.11 0.13 38.68
CA GLN A 560 35.43 0.71 38.78
C GLN A 560 35.37 2.16 38.32
N LEU A 561 35.50 3.09 39.26
CA LEU A 561 35.52 4.53 38.99
C LEU A 561 36.95 5.07 39.03
N SER A 562 37.12 6.35 38.70
CA SER A 562 38.35 7.07 38.98
C SER A 562 38.72 7.07 40.47
N SER A 563 40.02 6.97 40.79
CA SER A 563 40.50 7.04 42.18
C SER A 563 40.43 8.47 42.72
N GLY A 564 40.16 8.62 44.01
CA GLY A 564 40.16 9.93 44.70
C GLY A 564 38.83 10.69 44.67
N LEU A 565 37.76 10.12 44.10
CA LEU A 565 36.43 10.73 44.13
C LEU A 565 35.88 10.81 45.56
N SER A 566 35.09 11.84 45.82
CA SER A 566 34.40 12.05 47.10
C SER A 566 32.97 11.57 47.02
N LEU A 567 32.76 10.25 47.00
CA LEU A 567 31.43 9.65 46.95
C LEU A 567 30.74 9.64 48.31
N SER A 568 29.42 9.77 48.30
CA SER A 568 28.57 9.56 49.47
C SER A 568 27.26 8.88 49.08
N ALA A 569 26.41 8.55 50.06
CA ALA A 569 25.11 7.95 49.80
C ALA A 569 24.19 8.82 48.91
N SER A 570 24.40 10.14 48.83
CA SER A 570 23.61 11.01 47.95
C SER A 570 23.90 10.84 46.46
N ASN A 571 24.98 10.13 46.11
CA ASN A 571 25.30 9.82 44.71
C ASN A 571 24.56 8.57 44.21
N PHE A 572 23.73 7.94 45.04
CA PHE A 572 23.04 6.70 44.73
C PHE A 572 21.53 6.88 44.76
N ASP A 573 20.89 6.48 43.67
CA ASP A 573 19.44 6.40 43.54
C ASP A 573 19.00 4.93 43.45
N ILE A 574 17.98 4.57 44.23
CA ILE A 574 17.44 3.22 44.31
C ILE A 574 16.09 3.18 43.59
N VAL A 575 15.97 2.31 42.59
CA VAL A 575 14.73 2.06 41.85
C VAL A 575 14.21 0.64 42.09
N LEU A 576 13.01 0.32 41.62
CA LEU A 576 12.44 -1.03 41.78
C LEU A 576 13.16 -2.03 40.87
N SER A 577 13.21 -1.72 39.58
CA SER A 577 13.95 -2.37 38.51
C SER A 577 14.33 -1.30 37.48
N LEU A 578 15.36 -1.54 36.67
CA LEU A 578 15.51 -0.79 35.43
C LEU A 578 14.40 -1.26 34.47
N GLY A 579 13.86 -0.32 33.69
CA GLY A 579 12.67 -0.52 32.86
C GLY A 579 12.99 -1.29 31.60
#